data_AF-A0A4V1UTA8-F1
#
_entry.id   AF-A0A4V1UTA8-F1
#
_cell.length_a   1.000
_cell.length_b   1.000
_cell.length_c   1.000
_cell.angle_alpha   90.00
_cell.angle_beta   90.00
_cell.angle_gamma   90.00
#
_symmetry.space_group_name_H-M   'P 1'
#
loop_
_entity.id
_entity.type
_entity.pdbx_description
1 polymer ?
#
loop_
_entity_poly.entity_id
_entity_poly.type
_entity_poly.pdbx_seq_one_letter_code
_entity_poly.pdbx_strand_id
1 'polypeptide(L)'
;MDSATAHIFRTLVVVAAILLTFAGQVNARFYQNPTDTARRDTLRYPLRDRYGDPYTNPNRNTFDLKDTAFIKRNVEYDPLTGEYYVIETVGGKPYRVPVSFPRDEFLRMQGKKDENAYFRQRADMLADMNRRLFKPKFNTSKSWFNRIVGVGKIDIKPSGYVDLLAGYQGQNIQNPTLPERARKNGGLDFNMNAQLQVDANIGDK
;
A
#
# COMPACT_ATOMS: atom_id res chain seq x y z
N MET A 1 74.92 -13.17 -62.33
CA MET A 1 73.88 -12.60 -61.47
C MET A 1 74.07 -13.21 -60.10
N ASP A 2 74.46 -12.41 -59.11
CA ASP A 2 74.87 -12.91 -57.80
C ASP A 2 73.74 -13.61 -57.05
N SER A 3 74.05 -14.75 -56.42
CA SER A 3 73.12 -15.56 -55.64
C SER A 3 72.47 -14.75 -54.50
N ALA A 4 73.17 -13.75 -53.96
CA ALA A 4 72.67 -12.83 -52.94
C ALA A 4 71.43 -12.03 -53.41
N THR A 5 71.44 -11.54 -54.65
CA THR A 5 70.33 -10.74 -55.21
C THR A 5 69.09 -11.60 -55.43
N ALA A 6 69.26 -12.87 -55.79
CA ALA A 6 68.15 -13.82 -55.98
C ALA A 6 67.49 -14.22 -54.64
N HIS A 7 68.25 -14.33 -53.55
CA HIS A 7 67.70 -14.62 -52.22
C HIS A 7 66.90 -13.45 -51.65
N ILE A 8 67.38 -12.22 -51.82
CA ILE A 8 66.68 -10.99 -51.38
C ILE A 8 65.36 -10.81 -52.14
N PHE A 9 65.33 -11.12 -53.44
CA PHE A 9 64.10 -11.03 -54.22
C PHE A 9 63.06 -12.08 -53.80
N ARG A 10 63.50 -13.30 -53.49
CA ARG A 10 62.62 -14.38 -53.01
C ARG A 10 62.02 -14.06 -51.65
N THR A 11 62.79 -13.51 -50.72
CA THR A 11 62.27 -13.13 -49.39
C THR A 11 61.31 -11.96 -49.47
N LEU A 12 61.57 -10.96 -50.32
CA LEU A 12 60.67 -9.83 -50.53
C LEU A 12 59.31 -10.26 -51.09
N VAL A 13 59.30 -11.19 -52.05
CA VAL A 13 58.05 -11.72 -52.65
C VAL A 13 57.23 -12.49 -51.62
N VAL A 14 57.87 -13.28 -50.75
CA VAL A 14 57.18 -14.02 -49.68
C VAL A 14 56.57 -13.07 -48.64
N VAL A 15 57.31 -12.02 -48.24
CA VAL A 15 56.80 -11.01 -47.30
C VAL A 15 55.64 -10.22 -47.90
N ALA A 16 55.73 -9.86 -49.18
CA ALA A 16 54.64 -9.17 -49.89
C ALA A 16 53.39 -10.06 -50.02
N ALA A 17 53.55 -11.36 -50.27
CA ALA A 17 52.43 -12.31 -50.33
C ALA A 17 51.73 -12.46 -48.96
N ILE A 18 52.49 -12.50 -47.86
CA ILE A 18 51.93 -12.58 -46.50
C ILE A 18 51.16 -11.29 -46.14
N LEU A 19 51.68 -10.12 -46.51
CA LEU A 19 51.00 -8.84 -46.30
C LEU A 19 49.69 -8.72 -47.12
N LEU A 20 49.67 -9.23 -48.35
CA LEU A 20 48.45 -9.27 -49.18
C LEU A 20 47.38 -10.22 -48.62
N THR A 21 47.76 -11.32 -47.97
CA THR A 21 46.80 -12.21 -47.29
C THR A 21 46.20 -11.60 -46.02
N PHE A 22 46.93 -10.72 -45.32
CA PHE A 22 46.43 -10.01 -44.13
C PHE A 22 45.53 -8.81 -44.48
N ALA A 23 45.70 -8.20 -45.66
CA ALA A 23 44.85 -7.09 -46.11
C ALA A 23 43.48 -7.54 -46.66
N GLY A 24 43.29 -8.84 -46.94
CA GLY A 24 42.15 -9.37 -47.67
C GLY A 24 40.94 -9.85 -46.85
N GLN A 25 40.96 -9.76 -45.51
CA GLN A 25 39.86 -10.28 -44.68
C GLN A 25 39.34 -9.25 -43.68
N VAL A 26 38.57 -8.28 -44.17
CA VAL A 26 37.64 -7.52 -43.31
C VAL A 26 36.33 -7.27 -44.04
N ASN A 27 35.56 -8.35 -44.23
CA ASN A 27 34.13 -8.26 -44.53
C ASN A 27 33.39 -9.11 -43.51
N ALA A 28 33.43 -8.68 -42.24
CA ALA A 28 32.44 -9.11 -41.28
C ALA A 28 31.09 -8.55 -41.75
N ARG A 29 30.28 -9.40 -42.39
CA ARG A 29 28.89 -9.06 -42.66
C ARG A 29 28.20 -8.95 -41.32
N PHE A 30 27.99 -7.71 -40.86
CA PHE A 30 27.09 -7.43 -39.76
C PHE A 30 25.71 -7.91 -40.18
N TYR A 31 25.23 -9.01 -39.58
CA TYR A 31 23.82 -9.36 -39.63
C TYR A 31 23.06 -8.20 -38.99
N GLN A 32 22.38 -7.40 -39.80
CA GLN A 32 21.33 -6.52 -39.29
C GLN A 32 20.24 -7.44 -38.76
N ASN A 33 20.19 -7.60 -37.44
CA ASN A 33 19.02 -8.19 -36.81
C ASN A 33 17.80 -7.41 -37.30
N PRO A 34 16.77 -8.06 -37.84
CA PRO A 34 15.53 -7.36 -38.17
C PRO A 34 15.09 -6.62 -36.90
N THR A 35 14.68 -5.35 -37.06
CA THR A 35 14.11 -4.57 -35.98
C THR A 35 13.00 -5.40 -35.37
N ASP A 36 13.25 -5.93 -34.18
CA ASP A 36 12.25 -6.59 -33.37
C ASP A 36 11.13 -5.56 -33.22
N THR A 37 10.02 -5.78 -33.91
CA THR A 37 8.76 -5.13 -33.54
C THR A 37 8.30 -5.83 -32.27
N ALA A 38 9.11 -5.69 -31.23
CA ALA A 38 8.80 -6.07 -29.88
C ALA A 38 7.52 -5.33 -29.56
N ARG A 39 6.41 -6.06 -29.55
CA ARG A 39 5.19 -5.60 -28.92
C ARG A 39 5.61 -5.00 -27.60
N ARG A 40 5.25 -3.74 -27.37
CA ARG A 40 5.58 -2.99 -26.17
C ARG A 40 5.37 -3.89 -24.95
N ASP A 41 6.46 -4.38 -24.37
CA ASP A 41 6.46 -5.26 -23.20
C ASP A 41 6.17 -4.40 -21.96
N THR A 42 4.96 -3.86 -21.95
CA THR A 42 4.43 -3.09 -20.85
C THR A 42 3.13 -3.71 -20.46
N LEU A 43 3.01 -4.04 -19.18
CA LEU A 43 1.74 -4.42 -18.57
C LEU A 43 0.65 -3.43 -18.98
N ARG A 44 -0.56 -3.92 -19.24
CA ARG A 44 -1.75 -3.07 -19.50
C ARG A 44 -1.91 -1.98 -18.44
N TYR A 45 -1.52 -2.30 -17.20
CA TYR A 45 -1.37 -1.38 -16.08
C TYR A 45 0.10 -1.44 -15.61
N PRO A 46 0.96 -0.51 -16.04
CA PRO A 46 2.36 -0.52 -15.63
C PRO A 46 2.47 -0.23 -14.13
N LEU A 47 3.28 -1.04 -13.44
CA LEU A 47 3.67 -0.75 -12.06
C LEU A 47 4.50 0.54 -12.07
N ARG A 48 4.14 1.48 -11.20
CA ARG A 48 4.86 2.74 -11.06
C ARG A 48 5.62 2.69 -9.76
N ASP A 49 6.94 2.82 -9.86
CA ASP A 49 7.74 3.04 -8.67
C ASP A 49 7.40 4.40 -8.07
N ARG A 50 7.29 4.46 -6.74
CA ARG A 50 7.05 5.71 -6.00
C ARG A 50 8.30 6.57 -6.12
N TYR A 51 8.18 7.88 -6.34
CA TYR A 51 9.33 8.80 -6.27
C TYR A 51 9.25 9.60 -4.96
N GLY A 52 10.33 9.59 -4.18
CA GLY A 52 10.41 10.30 -2.88
C GLY A 52 10.21 9.40 -1.67
N ASP A 53 9.63 9.97 -0.60
CA ASP A 53 9.38 9.33 0.71
C ASP A 53 7.91 8.87 0.87
N PRO A 54 7.64 7.89 1.75
CA PRO A 54 6.32 7.29 1.88
C PRO A 54 5.32 8.17 2.66
N TYR A 55 5.78 9.22 3.36
CA TYR A 55 4.95 10.10 4.18
C TYR A 55 4.39 11.27 3.37
N THR A 56 5.23 11.93 2.57
CA THR A 56 4.86 13.09 1.75
C THR A 56 4.19 12.66 0.44
N ASN A 57 4.68 11.59 -0.19
CA ASN A 57 4.15 11.10 -1.47
C ASN A 57 3.65 9.64 -1.38
N PRO A 58 2.63 9.36 -0.54
CA PRO A 58 2.10 8.02 -0.42
C PRO A 58 1.41 7.59 -1.72
N ASN A 59 1.59 6.34 -2.11
CA ASN A 59 0.80 5.75 -3.18
C ASN A 59 -0.67 5.63 -2.72
N ARG A 60 -1.56 6.37 -3.38
CA ARG A 60 -3.00 6.40 -3.05
C ARG A 60 -3.81 5.37 -3.81
N ASN A 61 -3.19 4.63 -4.74
CA ASN A 61 -3.89 3.63 -5.52
C ASN A 61 -4.09 2.35 -4.69
N THR A 62 -5.34 2.06 -4.34
CA THR A 62 -5.71 0.86 -3.56
C THR A 62 -5.40 -0.45 -4.29
N PHE A 63 -5.34 -0.43 -5.62
CA PHE A 63 -5.06 -1.61 -6.46
C PHE A 63 -3.57 -1.82 -6.72
N ASP A 64 -2.72 -0.87 -6.34
CA ASP A 64 -1.28 -1.02 -6.49
C ASP A 64 -0.70 -1.93 -5.40
N LEU A 65 0.46 -2.50 -5.69
CA LEU A 65 1.20 -3.32 -4.74
C LEU A 65 1.60 -2.43 -3.56
N LYS A 66 1.01 -2.69 -2.39
CA LYS A 66 1.46 -2.08 -1.15
C LYS A 66 2.93 -2.47 -0.92
N ASP A 67 3.71 -1.55 -0.37
CA ASP A 67 5.08 -1.81 0.06
C ASP A 67 5.11 -3.14 0.82
N THR A 68 5.66 -4.15 0.15
CA THR A 68 5.66 -5.53 0.61
C THR A 68 6.54 -5.65 1.84
N ALA A 69 6.40 -6.75 2.59
CA ALA A 69 7.21 -7.02 3.79
C ALA A 69 8.75 -7.01 3.54
N PHE A 70 9.19 -6.96 2.28
CA PHE A 70 10.59 -6.84 1.88
C PHE A 70 11.19 -5.46 2.14
N ILE A 71 10.40 -4.38 2.05
CA ILE A 71 10.87 -3.02 2.35
C ILE A 71 10.68 -2.77 3.84
N LYS A 72 11.78 -2.77 4.59
CA LYS A 72 11.78 -2.47 6.03
C LYS A 72 12.04 -0.98 6.23
N ARG A 73 11.15 -0.31 6.94
CA ARG A 73 11.29 1.11 7.27
C ARG A 73 11.69 1.26 8.73
N ASN A 74 12.78 1.97 8.97
CA ASN A 74 13.19 2.40 10.30
C ASN A 74 13.03 3.91 10.44
N VAL A 75 12.66 4.38 11.63
CA VAL A 75 12.60 5.80 11.95
C VAL A 75 13.57 6.04 13.08
N GLU A 76 14.59 6.87 12.83
CA GLU A 76 15.64 7.19 13.78
C GLU A 76 15.52 8.66 14.17
N TYR A 77 15.65 8.96 15.47
CA TYR A 77 15.62 10.32 15.99
C TYR A 77 17.03 10.81 16.24
N ASP A 78 17.38 11.97 15.70
CA ASP A 78 18.64 12.64 16.00
C ASP A 78 18.40 13.75 17.05
N PRO A 79 18.96 13.61 18.27
CA PRO A 79 18.79 14.60 19.33
C PRO A 79 19.55 15.91 19.09
N LEU A 80 20.57 15.94 18.21
CA LEU A 80 21.36 17.14 17.93
C LEU A 80 20.61 18.09 17.00
N THR A 81 20.07 17.55 15.91
CA THR A 81 19.29 18.31 14.92
C THR A 81 17.81 18.39 15.30
N GLY A 82 17.32 17.46 16.13
CA GLY A 82 15.91 17.35 16.48
C GLY A 82 15.04 16.80 15.34
N GLU A 83 15.65 16.19 14.32
CA GLU A 83 14.97 15.64 13.15
C GLU A 83 14.73 14.14 13.28
N TYR A 84 13.71 13.65 12.58
CA TYR A 84 13.47 12.23 12.38
C TYR A 84 13.93 11.81 10.99
N TYR A 85 14.77 10.79 10.92
CA TYR A 85 15.25 10.18 9.69
C TYR A 85 14.47 8.91 9.37
N VAL A 86 13.84 8.87 8.20
CA VAL A 86 13.15 7.69 7.67
C VAL A 86 14.10 6.94 6.74
N ILE A 87 14.47 5.72 7.12
CA ILE A 87 15.40 4.87 6.38
C ILE A 87 14.65 3.64 5.85
N GLU A 88 14.62 3.50 4.52
CA GLU A 88 14.03 2.33 3.86
C GLU A 88 15.13 1.36 3.46
N THR A 89 15.08 0.12 3.95
CA THR A 89 16.07 -0.92 3.68
C THR A 89 15.45 -2.12 2.96
N VAL A 90 16.21 -2.69 2.02
CA VAL A 90 15.89 -3.94 1.33
C VAL A 90 17.12 -4.84 1.44
N GLY A 91 16.93 -6.04 2.00
CA GLY A 91 18.05 -6.97 2.23
C GLY A 91 19.15 -6.40 3.16
N GLY A 92 18.79 -5.51 4.09
CA GLY A 92 19.73 -4.90 5.04
C GLY A 92 20.55 -3.73 4.48
N LYS A 93 20.35 -3.34 3.22
CA LYS A 93 20.97 -2.16 2.62
C LYS A 93 19.93 -1.05 2.43
N PRO A 94 20.29 0.23 2.60
CA PRO A 94 19.38 1.33 2.27
C PRO A 94 19.02 1.23 0.79
N TYR A 95 17.74 1.09 0.51
CA TYR A 95 17.20 1.05 -0.85
C TYR A 95 17.17 2.46 -1.45
N ARG A 96 17.04 3.50 -0.61
CA ARG A 96 16.94 4.91 -1.00
C ARG A 96 17.65 5.82 -0.02
N VAL A 97 17.85 7.08 -0.44
CA VAL A 97 18.33 8.14 0.43
C VAL A 97 17.38 8.32 1.61
N PRO A 98 17.89 8.39 2.85
CA PRO A 98 17.06 8.73 4.00
C PRO A 98 16.42 10.10 3.83
N VAL A 99 15.19 10.24 4.32
CA VAL A 99 14.47 11.51 4.30
C VAL A 99 14.32 12.00 5.74
N SER A 100 14.67 13.25 5.99
CA SER A 100 14.56 13.87 7.30
C SER A 100 13.30 14.72 7.41
N PHE A 101 12.72 14.74 8.61
CA PHE A 101 11.56 15.54 8.95
C PHE A 101 11.82 16.31 10.25
N PRO A 102 11.44 17.58 10.34
CA PRO A 102 11.35 18.28 11.61
C PRO A 102 10.42 17.53 12.57
N ARG A 103 10.77 17.49 13.86
CA ARG A 103 9.97 16.81 14.90
C ARG A 103 8.49 17.12 14.81
N ASP A 104 8.13 18.40 14.76
CA ASP A 104 6.74 18.84 14.84
C ASP A 104 5.94 18.41 13.59
N GLU A 105 6.60 18.38 12.43
CA GLU A 105 6.00 17.89 11.19
C GLU A 105 5.79 16.37 11.23
N PHE A 106 6.79 15.62 11.66
CA PHE A 106 6.69 14.16 11.78
C PHE A 106 5.58 13.76 12.76
N LEU A 107 5.55 14.37 13.95
CA LEU A 107 4.51 14.10 14.96
C LEU A 107 3.11 14.44 14.44
N ARG A 108 2.95 15.54 13.71
CA ARG A 108 1.67 15.90 13.08
C ARG A 108 1.23 14.87 12.04
N MET A 109 2.14 14.40 11.18
CA MET A 109 1.83 13.38 10.17
C MET A 109 1.47 12.04 10.83
N GLN A 110 2.24 11.63 11.84
CA GLN A 110 2.00 10.40 12.57
C GLN A 110 0.67 10.45 13.33
N GLY A 111 0.37 11.55 14.04
CA GLY A 111 -0.91 11.73 14.73
C GLY A 111 -2.12 11.64 13.79
N LYS A 112 -2.03 12.25 12.61
CA LYS A 112 -3.09 12.13 11.58
C LYS A 112 -3.26 10.68 11.10
N LYS A 113 -2.16 9.92 10.97
CA LYS A 113 -2.22 8.51 10.56
C LYS A 113 -2.88 7.66 11.64
N ASP A 114 -2.55 7.89 12.89
CA ASP A 114 -3.08 7.16 14.04
C ASP A 114 -4.57 7.46 14.26
N GLU A 115 -4.98 8.72 14.11
CA GLU A 115 -6.38 9.13 14.14
C GLU A 115 -7.21 8.42 13.05
N ASN A 116 -6.71 8.40 11.81
CA ASN A 116 -7.36 7.70 10.70
C ASN A 116 -7.44 6.18 10.95
N ALA A 117 -6.40 5.58 11.55
CA ALA A 117 -6.40 4.17 11.90
C ALA A 117 -7.44 3.86 13.00
N TYR A 118 -7.50 4.71 14.03
CA TYR A 118 -8.49 4.61 15.11
C TYR A 118 -9.92 4.67 14.59
N PHE A 119 -10.25 5.64 13.75
CA PHE A 119 -11.60 5.76 13.20
C PHE A 119 -11.98 4.61 12.25
N ARG A 120 -11.03 4.10 11.46
CA ARG A 120 -11.25 2.89 10.66
C ARG A 120 -11.55 1.68 11.54
N GLN A 121 -10.72 1.43 12.56
CA GLN A 121 -10.93 0.33 13.50
C GLN A 121 -12.29 0.44 14.20
N ARG A 122 -12.65 1.65 14.64
CA ARG A 122 -13.96 1.91 15.25
C ARG A 122 -15.11 1.65 14.28
N ALA A 123 -14.99 2.09 13.02
CA ALA A 123 -16.00 1.85 12.00
C ALA A 123 -16.16 0.34 11.69
N ASP A 124 -15.05 -0.39 11.60
CA ASP A 124 -15.06 -1.84 11.37
C ASP A 124 -15.72 -2.59 12.55
N MET A 125 -15.46 -2.17 13.79
CA MET A 125 -16.13 -2.71 14.98
C MET A 125 -17.64 -2.46 14.95
N LEU A 126 -18.06 -1.22 14.63
CA LEU A 126 -19.48 -0.88 14.49
C LEU A 126 -20.14 -1.67 13.36
N ALA A 127 -19.44 -1.87 12.24
CA ALA A 127 -19.91 -2.68 11.13
C ALA A 127 -20.08 -4.16 11.52
N ASP A 128 -19.13 -4.75 12.27
CA ASP A 128 -19.28 -6.13 12.78
C ASP A 128 -20.46 -6.24 13.76
N MET A 129 -20.62 -5.27 14.66
CA MET A 129 -21.74 -5.23 15.61
C MET A 129 -23.09 -5.11 14.88
N ASN A 130 -23.18 -4.28 13.83
CA ASN A 130 -24.39 -4.14 13.03
C ASN A 130 -24.66 -5.40 12.19
N ARG A 131 -23.62 -6.06 11.67
CA ARG A 131 -23.76 -7.33 10.94
C ARG A 131 -24.32 -8.45 11.82
N ARG A 132 -24.08 -8.42 13.14
CA ARG A 132 -24.66 -9.38 14.11
C ARG A 132 -26.17 -9.22 14.33
N LEU A 133 -26.81 -8.14 13.86
CA LEU A 133 -28.27 -8.05 13.86
C LEU A 133 -28.92 -8.99 12.82
N PHE A 134 -28.16 -9.45 11.81
CA PHE A 134 -28.58 -10.54 10.93
C PHE A 134 -28.37 -11.88 11.66
N LYS A 135 -29.30 -12.22 12.55
CA LYS A 135 -29.27 -13.47 13.32
C LYS A 135 -29.15 -14.67 12.36
N PRO A 136 -28.04 -15.45 12.37
CA PRO A 136 -28.09 -16.78 11.77
C PRO A 136 -29.13 -17.57 12.54
N LYS A 137 -30.04 -18.25 11.84
CA LYS A 137 -30.98 -19.18 12.48
C LYS A 137 -30.14 -20.29 13.12
N PHE A 138 -29.91 -20.23 14.43
CA PHE A 138 -29.26 -21.29 15.18
C PHE A 138 -30.18 -22.50 15.17
N ASN A 139 -29.93 -23.44 14.24
CA ASN A 139 -30.59 -24.73 14.26
C ASN A 139 -29.81 -25.62 15.25
N THR A 140 -30.07 -25.44 16.54
CA THR A 140 -29.45 -26.28 17.57
C THR A 140 -29.91 -27.72 17.39
N SER A 141 -28.96 -28.66 17.39
CA SER A 141 -29.26 -30.08 17.40
C SER A 141 -30.00 -30.43 18.69
N LYS A 142 -31.25 -30.87 18.56
CA LYS A 142 -32.24 -31.08 19.63
C LYS A 142 -31.79 -31.96 20.81
N SER A 143 -30.66 -32.67 20.76
CA SER A 143 -30.34 -33.70 21.74
C SER A 143 -29.80 -33.19 23.08
N TRP A 144 -28.92 -32.18 23.08
CA TRP A 144 -28.24 -31.73 24.31
C TRP A 144 -28.88 -30.48 24.91
N PHE A 145 -29.45 -29.61 24.08
CA PHE A 145 -30.15 -28.39 24.54
C PHE A 145 -31.53 -28.69 25.16
N ASN A 146 -32.27 -29.67 24.62
CA ASN A 146 -33.60 -30.04 25.16
C ASN A 146 -33.57 -30.53 26.62
N ARG A 147 -32.42 -31.02 27.11
CA ARG A 147 -32.29 -31.55 28.48
C ARG A 147 -32.23 -30.44 29.54
N ILE A 148 -31.87 -29.22 29.16
CA ILE A 148 -31.67 -28.09 30.08
C ILE A 148 -32.83 -27.09 29.99
N VAL A 149 -33.54 -27.02 28.85
CA VAL A 149 -34.45 -25.90 28.54
C VAL A 149 -35.92 -26.31 28.28
N GLY A 150 -36.29 -27.58 28.44
CA GLY A 150 -37.67 -28.04 28.22
C GLY A 150 -38.03 -28.24 26.74
N VAL A 151 -39.11 -28.97 26.48
CA VAL A 151 -39.46 -29.43 25.13
C VAL A 151 -40.23 -28.34 24.37
N GLY A 152 -39.54 -27.33 23.85
CA GLY A 152 -40.20 -26.27 23.09
C GLY A 152 -39.24 -25.45 22.23
N LYS A 153 -39.64 -25.16 20.98
CA LYS A 153 -38.92 -24.20 20.14
C LYS A 153 -39.05 -22.82 20.78
N ILE A 154 -37.93 -22.23 21.19
CA ILE A 154 -37.87 -20.85 21.66
C ILE A 154 -37.94 -19.93 20.43
N ASP A 155 -39.04 -19.22 20.26
CA ASP A 155 -39.23 -18.23 19.18
C ASP A 155 -39.14 -16.82 19.78
N ILE A 156 -38.07 -16.10 19.45
CA ILE A 156 -37.81 -14.73 19.92
C ILE A 156 -37.90 -13.80 18.71
N LYS A 157 -38.97 -13.00 18.67
CA LYS A 157 -39.25 -12.03 17.62
C LYS A 157 -39.03 -10.61 18.15
N PRO A 158 -37.84 -10.02 17.92
CA PRO A 158 -37.66 -8.60 18.14
C PRO A 158 -38.42 -7.84 17.04
N SER A 159 -39.30 -6.93 17.44
CA SER A 159 -40.07 -6.02 16.58
C SER A 159 -39.73 -4.58 16.96
N GLY A 160 -39.54 -3.68 16.00
CA GLY A 160 -39.08 -2.32 16.29
C GLY A 160 -38.31 -1.67 15.16
N TYR A 161 -37.99 -0.39 15.32
CA TYR A 161 -37.16 0.38 14.38
C TYR A 161 -36.05 1.11 15.14
N VAL A 162 -34.94 1.36 14.45
CA VAL A 162 -33.78 2.09 14.95
C VAL A 162 -33.42 3.13 13.90
N ASP A 163 -33.68 4.39 14.22
CA ASP A 163 -33.28 5.54 13.41
C ASP A 163 -31.98 6.12 13.97
N LEU A 164 -30.95 6.16 13.12
CA LEU A 164 -29.65 6.73 13.44
C LEU A 164 -29.42 7.93 12.51
N LEU A 165 -29.41 9.13 13.07
CA LEU A 165 -29.08 10.35 12.36
C LEU A 165 -27.74 10.86 12.88
N ALA A 166 -26.73 10.80 12.03
CA ALA A 166 -25.39 11.32 12.30
C ALA A 166 -25.13 12.54 11.42
N GLY A 167 -24.83 13.68 12.03
CA GLY A 167 -24.53 14.94 11.36
C GLY A 167 -23.33 15.62 12.01
N TYR A 168 -22.64 16.49 11.27
CA TYR A 168 -21.58 17.34 11.83
C TYR A 168 -22.05 18.79 11.79
N GLN A 169 -22.17 19.42 12.96
CA GLN A 169 -22.54 20.83 13.06
C GLN A 169 -21.31 21.64 13.47
N GLY A 170 -20.83 22.48 12.56
CA GLY A 170 -19.74 23.42 12.81
C GLY A 170 -20.20 24.87 12.65
N GLN A 171 -19.85 25.73 13.60
CA GLN A 171 -20.04 27.17 13.55
C GLN A 171 -18.69 27.88 13.67
N ASN A 172 -18.43 28.81 12.75
CA ASN A 172 -17.25 29.67 12.80
C ASN A 172 -17.67 31.11 13.13
N ILE A 173 -17.38 31.56 14.35
CA ILE A 173 -17.71 32.88 14.86
C ILE A 173 -16.62 33.87 14.45
N GLN A 174 -16.98 34.88 13.65
CA GLN A 174 -16.03 35.87 13.12
C GLN A 174 -15.74 37.04 14.10
N ASN A 175 -15.92 36.83 15.40
CA ASN A 175 -15.67 37.88 16.38
C ASN A 175 -14.16 37.94 16.73
N PRO A 176 -13.46 39.05 16.41
CA PRO A 176 -12.03 39.20 16.69
C PRO A 176 -11.70 39.39 18.17
N THR A 177 -12.68 39.64 19.04
CA THR A 177 -12.45 39.75 20.49
C THR A 177 -12.34 38.39 21.18
N LEU A 178 -12.68 37.30 20.49
CA LEU A 178 -12.56 35.94 20.99
C LEU A 178 -11.26 35.28 20.45
N PRO A 179 -10.55 34.51 21.29
CA PRO A 179 -9.38 33.76 20.85
C PRO A 179 -9.77 32.73 19.77
N GLU A 180 -8.89 32.50 18.80
CA GLU A 180 -9.18 31.69 17.59
C GLU A 180 -9.71 30.28 17.88
N ARG A 181 -9.26 29.65 18.98
CA ARG A 181 -9.76 28.36 19.46
C ARG A 181 -11.25 28.36 19.84
N ALA A 182 -11.77 29.48 20.32
CA ALA A 182 -13.18 29.63 20.68
C ALA A 182 -14.04 30.12 19.49
N ARG A 183 -13.40 30.54 18.39
CA ARG A 183 -14.08 30.98 17.17
C ARG A 183 -14.57 29.80 16.33
N LYS A 184 -13.87 28.66 16.37
CA LYS A 184 -14.32 27.42 15.73
C LYS A 184 -14.97 26.52 16.78
N ASN A 185 -16.30 26.48 16.80
CA ASN A 185 -17.05 25.50 17.57
C ASN A 185 -17.61 24.46 16.59
N GLY A 186 -17.44 23.18 16.87
CA GLY A 186 -17.92 22.11 16.02
C GLY A 186 -18.11 20.84 16.81
N GLY A 187 -19.27 20.22 16.64
CA GLY A 187 -19.67 19.01 17.35
C GLY A 187 -20.16 17.96 16.38
N LEU A 188 -19.85 16.71 16.69
CA LEU A 188 -20.50 15.58 16.06
C LEU A 188 -21.87 15.40 16.73
N ASP A 189 -22.94 15.57 15.94
CA ASP A 189 -24.31 15.37 16.39
C ASP A 189 -24.76 13.95 16.04
N PHE A 190 -25.05 13.17 17.07
CA PHE A 190 -25.53 11.79 16.94
C PHE A 190 -26.88 11.69 17.62
N ASN A 191 -27.95 11.63 16.84
CA ASN A 191 -29.29 11.37 17.33
C ASN A 191 -29.66 9.91 17.05
N MET A 192 -29.83 9.12 18.11
CA MET A 192 -30.23 7.73 18.04
C MET A 192 -31.61 7.58 18.64
N ASN A 193 -32.58 7.16 17.82
CA ASN A 193 -33.92 6.82 18.28
C ASN A 193 -34.17 5.34 18.03
N ALA A 194 -34.34 4.56 19.09
CA ALA A 194 -34.57 3.12 19.00
C ALA A 194 -35.81 2.74 19.79
N GLN A 195 -36.81 2.17 19.12
CA GLN A 195 -37.97 1.58 19.75
C GLN A 195 -37.92 0.07 19.50
N LEU A 196 -37.61 -0.71 20.55
CA LEU A 196 -37.49 -2.16 20.47
C LEU A 196 -38.51 -2.83 21.39
N GLN A 197 -39.32 -3.72 20.83
CA GLN A 197 -40.17 -4.66 21.53
C GLN A 197 -39.66 -6.08 21.26
N VAL A 198 -39.71 -6.94 22.27
CA VAL A 198 -39.26 -8.33 22.15
C VAL A 198 -40.38 -9.23 22.62
N ASP A 199 -41.01 -9.92 21.68
CA ASP A 199 -41.99 -10.96 21.99
C ASP A 199 -41.26 -12.31 21.98
N ALA A 200 -41.27 -13.00 23.12
CA ALA A 200 -40.63 -14.29 23.29
C ALA A 200 -41.66 -15.35 23.69
N ASN A 201 -41.83 -16.36 22.85
CA ASN A 201 -42.60 -17.55 23.17
C ASN A 201 -41.65 -18.61 23.71
N ILE A 202 -41.71 -18.82 25.03
CA ILE A 202 -41.04 -19.90 25.73
C ILE A 202 -42.04 -21.06 25.77
N GLY A 203 -41.66 -22.23 25.23
CA GLY A 203 -42.55 -23.38 25.24
C GLY A 203 -42.84 -23.87 26.65
N ASP A 204 -44.08 -24.27 26.90
CA ASP A 204 -44.47 -24.91 28.15
C ASP A 204 -43.72 -26.23 28.35
N LYS A 205 -43.46 -26.50 29.63
CA LYS A 205 -42.58 -27.54 30.15
C LYS A 205 -42.81 -28.93 29.57
#